data_AF-A0A4Y2SF36-F1
#
_entry.id   AF-A0A4Y2SF36-F1
#
_cell.length_a   1.000
_cell.length_b   1.000
_cell.length_c   1.000
_cell.angle_alpha   90.00
_cell.angle_beta   90.00
_cell.angle_gamma   90.00
#
_symmetry.space_group_name_H-M   'P 1'
#
loop_
_entity.id
_entity.type
_entity.pdbx_description
1 polymer ?
#
loop_
_entity_poly.entity_id
_entity_poly.type
_entity_poly.pdbx_seq_one_letter_code
_entity_poly.pdbx_strand_id
1 'polypeptide(L)'
;MAANIADLVFDTTFAIIGGGIAGVSCAEQLAVEDPGASVILISASPLVKVARNINKISERLEEFDVEEETHAYLEKRHPHCKVINASATEINNEKHGAKRPPVGVEVWSEGASSVVILVI
;
A
#
# COMPACT_ATOMS: atom_id res chain seq x y z
N MET A 1 2.05 -4.93 24.08
CA MET A 1 2.92 -5.71 23.18
C MET A 1 2.81 -5.01 21.83
N ALA A 2 3.79 -4.17 21.47
CA ALA A 2 3.74 -3.42 20.21
C ALA A 2 4.27 -4.34 19.11
N ALA A 3 3.42 -4.76 18.19
CA ALA A 3 3.87 -5.44 16.97
C ALA A 3 4.80 -4.47 16.22
N ASN A 4 5.98 -4.95 15.82
CA ASN A 4 6.90 -4.12 15.05
C ASN A 4 6.33 -3.92 13.65
N ILE A 5 6.47 -2.71 13.09
CA ILE A 5 6.01 -2.39 11.72
C ILE A 5 6.65 -3.36 10.72
N ALA A 6 7.90 -3.75 10.97
CA ALA A 6 8.59 -4.76 10.19
C ALA A 6 7.83 -6.09 10.11
N ASP A 7 7.43 -6.65 11.26
CA ASP A 7 6.75 -7.95 11.32
C ASP A 7 5.43 -7.90 10.54
N LEU A 8 4.69 -6.79 10.64
CA LEU A 8 3.47 -6.58 9.86
C LEU A 8 3.74 -6.55 8.34
N VAL A 9 4.83 -5.91 7.92
CA VAL A 9 5.23 -5.87 6.51
C VAL A 9 5.72 -7.25 6.04
N PHE A 10 6.35 -8.06 6.87
CA PHE A 10 6.76 -9.42 6.47
C PHE A 10 5.59 -10.38 6.30
N ASP A 11 4.49 -10.20 7.04
CA ASP A 11 3.27 -11.00 6.91
C ASP A 11 2.30 -10.45 5.84
N THR A 12 2.71 -9.43 5.07
CA THR A 12 1.89 -8.87 3.99
C THR A 12 2.23 -9.47 2.63
N THR A 13 1.23 -9.57 1.76
CA THR A 13 1.43 -9.97 0.36
C THR A 13 1.91 -8.77 -0.46
N PHE A 14 1.25 -7.62 -0.28
CA PHE A 14 1.58 -6.36 -0.95
C PHE A 14 1.87 -5.26 0.08
N ALA A 15 2.94 -4.52 -0.14
CA ALA A 15 3.26 -3.30 0.59
C ALA A 15 3.34 -2.12 -0.40
N ILE A 16 2.57 -1.08 -0.14
CA ILE A 16 2.45 0.10 -1.00
C ILE A 16 2.99 1.28 -0.23
N ILE A 17 3.83 2.10 -0.87
CA ILE A 17 4.43 3.27 -0.24
C ILE A 17 3.86 4.52 -0.91
N GLY A 18 3.25 5.38 -0.08
CA GLY A 18 2.68 6.67 -0.49
C GLY A 18 1.17 6.73 -0.33
N GLY A 19 0.68 7.61 0.56
CA GLY A 19 -0.75 7.86 0.77
C GLY A 19 -1.40 8.82 -0.24
N GLY A 20 -0.78 9.01 -1.41
CA GLY A 20 -1.35 9.81 -2.50
C GLY A 20 -2.42 9.05 -3.28
N ILE A 21 -3.02 9.70 -4.28
CA ILE A 21 -4.11 9.12 -5.11
C ILE A 21 -3.68 7.77 -5.68
N ALA A 22 -2.49 7.71 -6.24
CA ALA A 22 -2.03 6.52 -6.95
C ALA A 22 -1.74 5.34 -6.00
N GLY A 23 -1.15 5.58 -4.82
CA GLY A 23 -0.94 4.55 -3.81
C GLY A 23 -2.25 4.05 -3.17
N VAL A 24 -3.18 4.97 -2.89
CA VAL A 24 -4.50 4.63 -2.35
C VAL A 24 -5.31 3.82 -3.36
N SER A 25 -5.42 4.28 -4.61
CA SER A 25 -6.15 3.56 -5.66
C SER A 25 -5.51 2.20 -5.97
N CYS A 26 -4.18 2.09 -5.88
CA CYS A 26 -3.51 0.80 -6.00
C CYS A 26 -3.90 -0.16 -4.87
N ALA A 27 -3.96 0.31 -3.63
CA ALA A 27 -4.38 -0.49 -2.48
C ALA A 27 -5.83 -0.95 -2.64
N GLU A 28 -6.73 -0.05 -3.05
CA GLU A 28 -8.14 -0.37 -3.31
C GLU A 28 -8.28 -1.42 -4.42
N GLN A 29 -7.56 -1.25 -5.53
CA GLN A 29 -7.66 -2.18 -6.66
C GLN A 29 -7.13 -3.56 -6.28
N LEU A 30 -5.97 -3.64 -5.62
CA LEU A 30 -5.42 -4.93 -5.17
C LEU A 30 -6.35 -5.62 -4.17
N ALA A 31 -6.98 -4.86 -3.28
CA ALA A 31 -7.93 -5.41 -2.32
C ALA A 31 -9.17 -6.03 -2.98
N VAL A 32 -9.56 -5.54 -4.16
CA VAL A 32 -10.69 -6.05 -4.93
C VAL A 32 -10.28 -7.23 -5.83
N GLU A 33 -9.15 -7.09 -6.53
CA GLU A 33 -8.66 -8.08 -7.50
C GLU A 33 -8.11 -9.34 -6.81
N ASP A 34 -7.50 -9.21 -5.63
CA ASP A 34 -7.02 -10.33 -4.82
C ASP A 34 -7.48 -10.22 -3.36
N PRO A 35 -8.72 -10.63 -3.05
CA PRO A 35 -9.24 -10.60 -1.69
C PRO A 35 -8.50 -11.51 -0.69
N GLY A 36 -7.68 -12.45 -1.18
CA GLY A 36 -6.88 -13.34 -0.34
C GLY A 36 -5.55 -12.74 0.09
N ALA A 37 -5.09 -11.68 -0.60
CA ALA A 37 -3.86 -10.99 -0.30
C ALA A 37 -4.02 -10.02 0.88
N SER A 38 -3.02 -10.01 1.75
CA SER A 38 -2.84 -8.96 2.75
C SER A 38 -2.17 -7.74 2.11
N VAL A 39 -2.74 -6.55 2.31
CA VAL A 39 -2.24 -5.30 1.74
C VAL A 39 -1.92 -4.30 2.85
N ILE A 40 -0.75 -3.67 2.78
CA ILE A 40 -0.37 -2.58 3.69
C ILE A 40 -0.04 -1.34 2.89
N LEU A 41 -0.60 -0.20 3.27
CA LEU A 41 -0.27 1.12 2.75
C LEU A 41 0.55 1.91 3.78
N ILE A 42 1.76 2.29 3.43
CA ILE A 42 2.65 3.12 4.25
C ILE A 42 2.48 4.58 3.80
N SER A 43 2.00 5.44 4.70
CA SER A 43 1.81 6.86 4.42
C SER A 43 2.59 7.73 5.41
N ALA A 44 3.38 8.67 4.88
CA ALA A 44 4.05 9.69 5.69
C ALA A 44 3.09 10.73 6.28
N SER A 45 1.82 10.72 5.87
CA SER A 45 0.77 11.63 6.33
C SER A 45 -0.36 10.87 7.06
N PRO A 46 -0.98 11.46 8.11
CA PRO A 46 -2.16 10.88 8.75
C PRO A 46 -3.41 10.91 7.85
N LEU A 47 -3.34 11.65 6.75
CA LEU A 47 -4.37 11.71 5.72
C LEU A 47 -3.91 10.98 4.46
N VAL A 48 -4.87 10.41 3.75
CA VAL A 48 -4.69 9.79 2.44
C VAL A 48 -5.55 10.52 1.41
N LYS A 49 -5.06 10.60 0.17
CA LYS A 49 -5.78 11.24 -0.94
C LYS A 49 -6.55 10.20 -1.71
N VAL A 50 -7.87 10.38 -1.81
CA VAL A 50 -8.75 9.40 -2.43
C VAL A 50 -9.45 10.02 -3.64
N ALA A 51 -9.46 9.28 -4.75
CA ALA A 51 -10.26 9.64 -5.92
C ALA A 51 -11.74 9.35 -5.64
N ARG A 52 -12.61 10.30 -5.99
CA ARG A 52 -14.06 10.26 -5.77
C ARG A 52 -14.78 10.64 -7.05
N ASN A 53 -16.04 10.23 -7.13
CA ASN A 53 -16.92 10.61 -8.24
C ASN A 53 -16.28 10.31 -9.61
N ILE A 54 -15.65 9.13 -9.75
CA ILE A 54 -14.93 8.75 -10.97
C ILE A 54 -15.94 8.62 -12.12
N ASN A 55 -15.83 9.53 -13.08
CA ASN A 55 -16.67 9.62 -14.25
C ASN A 55 -15.84 9.33 -15.50
N LYS A 56 -16.12 8.19 -16.15
CA LYS A 56 -15.48 7.84 -17.41
C LYS A 56 -16.14 8.60 -18.57
N ILE A 57 -15.49 9.67 -19.02
CA ILE A 57 -15.99 10.53 -20.10
C ILE A 57 -15.76 9.88 -21.47
N SER A 58 -14.63 9.18 -21.64
CA SER A 58 -14.33 8.41 -22.85
C SER A 58 -13.47 7.19 -22.53
N GLU A 59 -13.08 6.41 -23.54
CA GLU A 59 -12.19 5.26 -23.35
C GLU A 59 -10.90 5.61 -22.60
N ARG A 60 -10.38 6.83 -22.80
CA ARG A 60 -9.09 7.29 -22.27
C ARG A 60 -9.16 8.53 -21.37
N LEU A 61 -10.36 9.07 -21.14
CA LEU A 61 -10.56 10.27 -20.33
C LEU A 61 -11.46 9.94 -19.15
N GLU A 62 -10.94 10.19 -17.96
CA GLU A 62 -11.65 10.07 -16.70
C GLU A 62 -11.55 11.42 -15.96
N GLU A 63 -12.66 11.80 -15.36
CA GLU A 63 -12.76 12.95 -14.47
C GLU A 63 -13.06 12.42 -13.07
N PHE A 64 -12.41 12.96 -12.05
CA PHE A 64 -12.61 12.56 -10.66
C PHE A 64 -12.24 13.72 -9.74
N ASP A 65 -12.86 13.73 -8.57
CA ASP A 65 -12.54 14.64 -7.48
C ASP A 65 -11.47 14.01 -6.58
N VAL A 66 -10.69 14.85 -5.90
CA VAL A 66 -9.70 14.40 -4.91
C VAL A 66 -10.15 14.88 -3.54
N GLU A 67 -10.38 13.93 -2.63
CA GLU A 67 -10.73 14.20 -1.24
C GLU A 67 -9.63 13.68 -0.31
N GLU A 68 -9.48 14.31 0.86
CA GLU A 68 -8.59 13.84 1.91
C GLU A 68 -9.38 13.06 2.96
N GLU A 69 -8.87 11.89 3.32
CA GLU A 69 -9.52 10.97 4.25
C GLU A 69 -8.55 10.48 5.32
N THR A 70 -9.09 10.00 6.42
CA THR A 70 -8.28 9.34 7.46
C THR A 70 -7.94 7.91 7.07
N HIS A 71 -6.94 7.33 7.72
CA HIS A 71 -6.52 5.93 7.53
C HIS A 71 -7.67 4.92 7.67
N ALA A 72 -8.62 5.21 8.55
CA ALA A 72 -9.80 4.38 8.77
C ALA A 72 -10.69 4.22 7.52
N TYR A 73 -10.57 5.10 6.52
CA TYR A 73 -11.33 4.99 5.27
C TYR A 73 -11.03 3.67 4.55
N LEU A 74 -9.76 3.37 4.31
CA LEU A 74 -9.34 2.15 3.62
C LEU A 74 -9.64 0.91 4.46
N GLU A 75 -9.33 0.94 5.76
CA GLU A 75 -9.51 -0.21 6.65
C GLU A 75 -10.98 -0.58 6.84
N LYS A 76 -11.89 0.40 6.86
CA LYS A 76 -13.34 0.15 6.92
C LYS A 76 -13.87 -0.46 5.63
N ARG A 77 -13.34 -0.05 4.48
CA ARG A 77 -13.81 -0.50 3.17
C ARG A 77 -13.22 -1.86 2.79
N HIS A 78 -11.98 -2.12 3.20
CA HIS A 78 -11.21 -3.32 2.92
C HIS A 78 -10.53 -3.79 4.21
N PRO A 79 -11.14 -4.72 4.98
CA PRO A 79 -10.59 -5.17 6.27
C PRO A 79 -9.21 -5.84 6.19
N HIS A 80 -8.85 -6.34 5.02
CA HIS A 80 -7.53 -6.93 4.71
C HIS A 80 -6.49 -5.89 4.27
N CYS A 81 -6.88 -4.62 4.14
CA CYS A 81 -5.97 -3.49 3.98
C CYS A 81 -5.71 -2.81 5.31
N LYS A 82 -4.43 -2.56 5.63
CA LYS A 82 -4.03 -1.77 6.80
C LYS A 82 -3.26 -0.54 6.35
N VAL A 83 -3.42 0.57 7.07
CA VAL A 83 -2.68 1.80 6.79
C VAL A 83 -1.73 2.09 7.95
N ILE A 84 -0.45 2.30 7.65
CA ILE A 84 0.58 2.61 8.63
C ILE A 84 1.04 4.05 8.41
N ASN A 85 0.94 4.87 9.47
CA ASN A 85 1.57 6.19 9.48
C ASN A 85 3.07 6.04 9.71
N ALA A 86 3.85 6.04 8.64
CA ALA A 86 5.30 5.98 8.70
C ALA A 86 5.90 6.55 7.41
N SER A 87 7.14 7.03 7.50
CA SER A 87 7.91 7.42 6.32
C SER A 87 8.86 6.29 5.96
N ALA A 88 8.81 5.85 4.69
CA ALA A 88 9.86 5.00 4.15
C ALA A 88 11.15 5.82 3.99
N THR A 89 12.28 5.24 4.36
CA THR A 89 13.62 5.86 4.27
C THR A 89 14.57 4.97 3.47
N GLU A 90 14.62 3.69 3.88
CA GLU A 90 15.25 2.53 3.23
C GLU A 90 14.44 1.98 2.06
N ILE A 91 14.91 0.92 1.38
CA ILE A 91 15.33 0.82 -0.03
C ILE A 91 16.15 -0.51 -0.20
N ASN A 92 16.07 -1.52 0.69
CA ASN A 92 16.82 -2.78 0.60
C ASN A 92 16.17 -3.87 -0.29
N ASN A 93 16.93 -4.34 -1.30
CA ASN A 93 16.55 -5.41 -2.23
C ASN A 93 17.41 -6.69 -2.11
N GLU A 94 18.36 -6.76 -1.16
CA GLU A 94 19.43 -7.76 -1.12
C GLU A 94 19.00 -9.15 -0.60
N LYS A 95 17.82 -9.27 0.03
CA LYS A 95 17.28 -10.56 0.52
C LYS A 95 16.28 -11.22 -0.43
N HIS A 96 16.03 -10.65 -1.61
CA HIS A 96 15.06 -11.21 -2.56
C HIS A 96 15.76 -12.08 -3.61
N GLY A 97 15.69 -13.40 -3.43
CA GLY A 97 16.19 -14.38 -4.39
C GLY A 97 15.56 -14.22 -5.78
N ALA A 98 16.29 -13.55 -6.68
CA ALA A 98 16.29 -13.72 -8.13
C ALA A 98 14.96 -14.01 -8.87
N LYS A 99 13.86 -13.29 -8.58
CA LYS A 99 12.75 -13.03 -9.53
C LYS A 99 12.16 -11.63 -9.24
N ARG A 100 12.53 -10.62 -10.04
CA ARG A 100 12.15 -9.19 -9.94
C ARG A 100 10.60 -8.97 -10.01
N PRO A 101 9.99 -7.87 -9.50
CA PRO A 101 10.36 -6.45 -9.72
C PRO A 101 11.05 -5.74 -8.53
N PRO A 102 11.54 -4.50 -8.71
CA PRO A 102 12.50 -3.82 -7.81
C PRO A 102 11.79 -3.08 -6.65
N VAL A 103 12.61 -2.42 -5.82
CA VAL A 103 12.32 -1.52 -4.68
C VAL A 103 11.77 -2.19 -3.41
N GLY A 104 12.62 -2.56 -2.44
CA GLY A 104 12.19 -2.92 -1.07
C GLY A 104 12.48 -1.87 0.01
N VAL A 105 11.58 -1.54 0.93
CA VAL A 105 11.89 -0.65 2.08
C VAL A 105 12.50 -1.46 3.22
N GLU A 106 13.55 -0.98 3.89
CA GLU A 106 14.11 -1.69 5.05
C GLU A 106 13.44 -1.23 6.36
N VAL A 107 12.74 -2.17 7.02
CA VAL A 107 12.38 -2.15 8.45
C VAL A 107 12.75 -3.53 9.02
N TRP A 108 13.44 -3.59 10.17
CA TRP A 108 14.16 -4.77 10.69
C TRP A 108 13.30 -5.95 11.18
N SER A 109 13.63 -7.20 10.76
CA SER A 109 13.77 -8.47 11.54
C SER A 109 13.49 -9.74 10.69
N GLU A 110 14.05 -10.90 11.07
CA GLU A 110 14.23 -12.13 10.29
C GLU A 110 12.94 -12.93 9.96
N GLY A 111 12.64 -13.16 8.67
CA GLY A 111 11.59 -14.10 8.23
C GLY A 111 11.43 -14.19 6.71
N ALA A 112 11.23 -15.41 6.17
CA ALA A 112 11.32 -15.74 4.74
C ALA A 112 9.96 -15.69 4.00
N SER A 113 9.33 -14.53 3.94
CA SER A 113 8.08 -14.30 3.15
C SER A 113 8.35 -13.40 1.94
N SER A 114 7.74 -13.73 0.80
CA SER A 114 7.90 -12.95 -0.45
C SER A 114 6.90 -11.79 -0.47
N VAL A 115 7.36 -10.57 -0.20
CA VAL A 115 6.56 -9.34 -0.23
C VAL A 115 6.74 -8.64 -1.58
N VAL A 116 5.65 -8.23 -2.23
CA VAL A 116 5.69 -7.37 -3.42
C VAL A 116 5.53 -5.92 -2.99
N ILE A 117 6.50 -5.08 -3.37
CA ILE A 117 6.52 -3.67 -2.98
C ILE A 117 6.19 -2.78 -4.18
N LEU A 118 5.21 -1.91 -4.02
CA LEU A 118 4.80 -0.92 -5.02
C LEU A 118 5.13 0.48 -4.52
N VAL A 119 6.11 1.11 -5.17
CA VAL A 119 6.42 2.53 -4.98
C VAL A 119 5.69 3.32 -6.06
N ILE A 120 4.84 4.26 -5.66
CA ILE A 120 3.97 5.01 -6.57
C ILE A 120 4.14 6.53 -6.39
#